data_AF-A0A7C4C0P3-F1
#
_entry.id   AF-A0A7C4C0P3-F1
#
_cell.length_a   1.000
_cell.length_b   1.000
_cell.length_c   1.000
_cell.angle_alpha   90.00
_cell.angle_beta   90.00
_cell.angle_gamma   90.00
#
_symmetry.space_group_name_H-M   'P 1'
#
loop_
_entity.id
_entity.type
_entity.pdbx_description
1 polymer ?
#
loop_
_entity_poly.entity_id
_entity_poly.type
_entity_poly.pdbx_seq_one_letter_code
_entity_poly.pdbx_strand_id
1 'polypeptide(L)'
;MVRFLLALLPCAGWAADSLQPCVTANASCMEKIMLGSEGKYSFVYRSYPLSQPNAAIERALVVIHGAGRNADSYFLSGVAGALIANAIHNTIVISPRIASASGGTCRDKLAEGEISWTCSGGQDWRGGGRAHNAKGLYSFDLVDEILRKLARREVFPNLKVIVVTGHSAGGQFTNRYAAANRVEKSLGIPVKYVVSNPSTYLYLDGTRLPGDATCSAKGCTGEFREYNDRRNCTTYNQWRNGLDKKAGYAEKVSNEDLRRNLVNRDVTYLLGELDTLPLFGFDNTCPAMAQGPNRLARG
;
A
#
# COMPACT_ATOMS: atom_id res chain seq x y z
N MET A 1 -18.80 70.82 -10.75
CA MET A 1 -17.81 69.72 -10.70
C MET A 1 -17.98 68.98 -9.38
N VAL A 2 -18.62 67.81 -9.39
CA VAL A 2 -18.82 66.99 -8.18
C VAL A 2 -17.62 66.06 -8.03
N ARG A 3 -16.84 66.22 -6.96
CA ARG A 3 -15.72 65.33 -6.61
C ARG A 3 -16.27 64.10 -5.88
N PHE A 4 -16.23 62.94 -6.54
CA PHE A 4 -16.38 61.64 -5.88
C PHE A 4 -15.06 61.27 -5.19
N LEU A 5 -15.06 61.17 -3.87
CA LEU A 5 -14.00 60.52 -3.10
C LEU A 5 -14.24 59.00 -3.15
N LEU A 6 -13.40 58.27 -3.89
CA LEU A 6 -13.30 56.82 -3.77
C LEU A 6 -12.56 56.50 -2.46
N ALA A 7 -13.27 55.94 -1.49
CA ALA A 7 -12.66 55.31 -0.33
C ALA A 7 -12.14 53.92 -0.73
N LEU A 8 -10.82 53.77 -0.83
CA LEU A 8 -10.16 52.48 -0.97
C LEU A 8 -10.19 51.76 0.39
N LEU A 9 -11.05 50.76 0.52
CA LEU A 9 -10.99 49.81 1.64
C LEU A 9 -9.75 48.92 1.48
N PRO A 10 -8.87 48.82 2.48
CA PRO A 10 -7.77 47.87 2.45
C PRO A 10 -8.34 46.46 2.59
N CYS A 11 -8.18 45.64 1.54
CA CYS A 11 -8.33 44.19 1.65
C CYS A 11 -7.24 43.68 2.60
N ALA A 12 -7.59 43.46 3.87
CA ALA A 12 -6.78 42.64 4.75
C ALA A 12 -6.70 41.24 4.14
N GLY A 13 -5.58 40.94 3.49
CA GLY A 13 -5.27 39.58 3.06
C GLY A 13 -5.15 38.72 4.31
N TRP A 14 -6.08 37.81 4.52
CA TRP A 14 -5.93 36.77 5.53
C TRP A 14 -4.78 35.89 5.05
N ALA A 15 -3.61 36.03 5.66
CA ALA A 15 -2.59 35.00 5.56
C ALA A 15 -3.22 33.73 6.13
N ALA A 16 -3.65 32.83 5.25
CA ALA A 16 -4.07 31.51 5.68
C ALA A 16 -2.85 30.87 6.36
N ASP A 17 -2.94 30.65 7.67
CA ASP A 17 -1.91 29.91 8.40
C ASP A 17 -1.64 28.62 7.64
N SER A 18 -0.43 28.50 7.09
CA SER A 18 -0.03 27.31 6.36
C SER A 18 -0.08 26.14 7.35
N LEU A 19 -0.96 25.18 7.09
CA LEU A 19 -1.05 23.95 7.88
C LEU A 19 0.36 23.37 8.03
N GLN A 20 0.73 23.04 9.26
CA GLN A 20 2.00 22.38 9.54
C GLN A 20 1.85 20.86 9.42
N PRO A 21 2.85 20.15 8.88
CA PRO A 21 2.81 18.71 8.79
C PRO A 21 2.93 18.11 10.20
N CYS A 22 2.09 17.11 10.48
CA CYS A 22 2.29 16.21 11.60
C CYS A 22 3.49 15.32 11.33
N VAL A 23 4.49 15.34 12.22
CA VAL A 23 5.77 14.61 12.05
C VAL A 23 6.06 13.64 13.19
N THR A 24 5.08 13.39 14.06
CA THR A 24 5.18 12.48 15.20
C THR A 24 4.25 11.27 15.02
N ALA A 25 4.58 10.12 15.61
CA ALA A 25 3.71 8.93 15.53
C ALA A 25 2.85 8.74 16.80
N ASN A 26 2.08 9.76 17.16
CA ASN A 26 1.16 9.72 18.31
C ASN A 26 -0.30 9.97 17.85
N ALA A 27 -1.24 9.97 18.80
CA ALA A 27 -2.67 10.10 18.52
C ALA A 27 -3.06 11.40 17.81
N SER A 28 -2.31 12.51 17.96
CA SER A 28 -2.64 13.76 17.27
C SER A 28 -2.41 13.71 15.77
N CYS A 29 -1.57 12.77 15.31
CA CYS A 29 -1.33 12.50 13.89
C CYS A 29 -2.18 11.33 13.37
N MET A 30 -3.09 10.80 14.18
CA MET A 30 -3.98 9.72 13.76
C MET A 30 -5.30 10.28 13.24
N GLU A 31 -5.82 9.67 12.18
CA GLU A 31 -7.13 9.97 11.61
C GLU A 31 -7.89 8.67 11.34
N LYS A 32 -9.22 8.69 11.50
CA LYS A 32 -10.07 7.53 11.20
C LYS A 32 -10.44 7.52 9.72
N ILE A 33 -10.27 6.37 9.07
CA ILE A 33 -10.80 6.08 7.75
C ILE A 33 -12.00 5.16 7.92
N MET A 34 -13.18 5.74 7.75
CA MET A 34 -14.45 5.01 7.80
C MET A 34 -14.55 4.06 6.60
N LEU A 35 -15.00 2.82 6.84
CA LEU A 35 -15.16 1.79 5.82
C LEU A 35 -16.51 1.08 5.96
N GLY A 36 -17.17 0.87 4.84
CA GLY A 36 -18.51 0.28 4.79
C GLY A 36 -19.58 1.16 5.44
N SER A 37 -20.76 0.59 5.67
CA SER A 37 -21.94 1.27 6.22
C SER A 37 -22.11 1.10 7.73
N GLU A 38 -21.36 0.19 8.36
CA GLU A 38 -21.53 -0.20 9.78
C GLU A 38 -20.72 0.67 10.76
N GLY A 39 -20.28 1.86 10.36
CA GLY A 39 -19.49 2.75 11.23
C GLY A 39 -18.12 2.20 11.63
N LYS A 40 -17.64 1.15 10.96
CA LYS A 40 -16.30 0.58 11.17
C LYS A 40 -15.23 1.47 10.56
N TYR A 41 -14.03 1.42 11.13
CA TYR A 41 -12.92 2.23 10.65
C TYR A 41 -11.57 1.55 10.86
N SER A 42 -10.56 2.00 10.14
CA SER A 42 -9.15 1.79 10.52
C SER A 42 -8.51 3.15 10.77
N PHE A 43 -7.51 3.21 11.64
CA PHE A 43 -6.72 4.42 11.76
C PHE A 43 -5.68 4.52 10.63
N VAL A 44 -5.26 5.74 10.34
CA VAL A 44 -4.04 6.05 9.60
C VAL A 44 -3.20 7.00 10.44
N TYR A 45 -1.88 6.93 10.32
CA TYR A 45 -1.02 8.06 10.66
C TYR A 45 -0.87 8.95 9.43
N ARG A 46 -0.95 10.27 9.58
CA ARG A 46 -0.97 11.20 8.45
C ARG A 46 -0.34 12.55 8.77
N SER A 47 0.40 13.12 7.81
CA SER A 47 1.04 14.44 8.00
C SER A 47 0.05 15.60 7.85
N TYR A 48 -0.97 15.48 7.00
CA TYR A 48 -1.99 16.51 6.77
C TYR A 48 -3.40 15.93 6.78
N PRO A 49 -4.42 16.63 7.32
CA PRO A 49 -5.79 16.11 7.39
C PRO A 49 -6.33 15.74 6.01
N LEU A 50 -7.03 14.61 5.90
CA LEU A 50 -7.60 14.18 4.62
C LEU A 50 -8.92 14.89 4.27
N SER A 51 -9.46 15.70 5.19
CA SER A 51 -10.72 16.42 5.04
C SER A 51 -10.58 17.95 4.99
N GLN A 52 -9.39 18.49 5.27
CA GLN A 52 -9.16 19.93 5.27
C GLN A 52 -8.46 20.36 3.96
N PRO A 53 -9.01 21.34 3.22
CA PRO A 53 -8.39 21.80 1.99
C PRO A 53 -6.93 22.25 2.18
N ASN A 54 -6.06 21.80 1.29
CA ASN A 54 -4.65 22.15 1.28
C ASN A 54 -4.10 22.15 -0.17
N ALA A 55 -3.99 23.35 -0.74
CA ALA A 55 -3.48 23.56 -2.09
C ALA A 55 -1.95 23.42 -2.20
N ALA A 56 -1.21 23.35 -1.09
CA ALA A 56 0.24 23.15 -1.13
C ALA A 56 0.63 21.71 -1.44
N ILE A 57 -0.28 20.75 -1.26
CA ILE A 57 0.00 19.32 -1.49
C ILE A 57 -0.02 19.01 -2.98
N GLU A 58 1.14 18.56 -3.49
CA GLU A 58 1.31 18.13 -4.88
C GLU A 58 1.57 16.62 -5.00
N ARG A 59 1.99 15.97 -3.91
CA ARG A 59 2.34 14.55 -3.87
C ARG A 59 1.68 13.88 -2.68
N ALA A 60 1.31 12.62 -2.82
CA ALA A 60 0.91 11.77 -1.71
C ALA A 60 1.82 10.53 -1.65
N LEU A 61 2.27 10.18 -0.45
CA LEU A 61 3.04 8.98 -0.16
C LEU A 61 2.27 8.12 0.85
N VAL A 62 1.71 7.01 0.37
CA VAL A 62 1.05 5.99 1.19
C VAL A 62 2.05 4.88 1.48
N VAL A 63 2.40 4.69 2.75
CA VAL A 63 3.43 3.74 3.20
C VAL A 63 2.77 2.56 3.91
N ILE A 64 2.84 1.37 3.30
CA ILE A 64 2.32 0.12 3.85
C ILE A 64 3.40 -0.56 4.68
N HIS A 65 3.10 -0.81 5.96
CA HIS A 65 4.03 -1.41 6.90
C HIS A 65 4.32 -2.89 6.62
N GLY A 66 5.39 -3.40 7.24
CA GLY A 66 5.76 -4.81 7.21
C GLY A 66 4.90 -5.71 8.12
N ALA A 67 5.37 -6.93 8.37
CA ALA A 67 4.64 -7.96 9.13
C ALA A 67 4.41 -7.57 10.60
N GLY A 68 5.24 -6.65 11.13
CA GLY A 68 5.14 -6.13 12.49
C GLY A 68 3.96 -5.21 12.76
N ARG A 69 3.17 -4.82 11.73
CA ARG A 69 1.98 -3.95 11.87
C ARG A 69 2.26 -2.63 12.59
N ASN A 70 3.48 -2.12 12.43
CA ASN A 70 4.01 -0.90 13.04
C ASN A 70 3.85 0.31 12.11
N ALA A 71 2.59 0.68 11.84
CA ALA A 71 2.25 1.83 10.99
C ALA A 71 2.87 3.15 11.49
N ASP A 72 3.05 3.29 12.79
CA ASP A 72 3.75 4.39 13.47
C ASP A 72 5.19 4.55 12.94
N SER A 73 5.96 3.46 12.91
CA SER A 73 7.37 3.48 12.49
C SER A 73 7.49 3.73 10.98
N TYR A 74 6.57 3.18 10.18
CA TYR A 74 6.54 3.38 8.73
C TYR A 74 6.08 4.79 8.34
N PHE A 75 5.19 5.39 9.13
CA PHE A 75 4.86 6.81 9.01
C PHE A 75 6.09 7.70 9.20
N LEU A 76 6.86 7.49 10.28
CA LEU A 76 8.09 8.25 10.53
C LEU A 76 9.12 8.06 9.42
N SER A 77 9.23 6.85 8.85
CA SER A 77 10.10 6.59 7.70
C SER A 77 9.66 7.38 6.46
N GLY A 78 8.36 7.45 6.19
CA GLY A 78 7.81 8.28 5.10
C GLY A 78 8.02 9.78 5.31
N VAL A 79 7.84 10.26 6.55
CA VAL A 79 8.11 11.66 6.94
C VAL A 79 9.59 11.99 6.75
N ALA A 80 10.50 11.12 7.20
CA ALA A 80 11.94 11.28 7.00
C ALA A 80 12.30 11.33 5.50
N GLY A 81 11.69 10.46 4.68
CA GLY A 81 11.87 10.49 3.23
C GLY A 81 11.42 11.81 2.60
N ALA A 82 10.24 12.32 2.98
CA ALA A 82 9.75 13.61 2.50
C ALA A 82 10.64 14.78 2.96
N LEU A 83 11.19 14.72 4.18
CA LEU A 83 12.13 15.72 4.69
C LEU A 83 13.45 15.72 3.92
N ILE A 84 14.07 14.55 3.71
CA ILE A 84 15.33 14.40 2.96
C ILE A 84 15.16 14.87 1.51
N ALA A 85 13.98 14.66 0.92
CA ALA A 85 13.63 15.16 -0.41
C ALA A 85 13.32 16.66 -0.46
N ASN A 86 13.42 17.40 0.66
CA ASN A 86 12.99 18.79 0.80
C ASN A 86 11.54 19.01 0.31
N ALA A 87 10.66 18.05 0.61
CA ALA A 87 9.30 17.97 0.08
C ALA A 87 8.23 17.82 1.19
N ILE A 88 8.61 17.99 2.47
CA ILE A 88 7.70 17.77 3.61
C ILE A 88 6.48 18.71 3.60
N HIS A 89 6.61 19.90 3.02
CA HIS A 89 5.51 20.88 2.95
C HIS A 89 4.58 20.70 1.73
N ASN A 90 4.96 19.88 0.74
CA ASN A 90 4.14 19.62 -0.46
C ASN A 90 3.82 18.13 -0.67
N THR A 91 4.14 17.29 0.31
CA THR A 91 3.89 15.85 0.29
C THR A 91 3.06 15.46 1.51
N ILE A 92 1.86 14.91 1.27
CA ILE A 92 1.10 14.24 2.33
C ILE A 92 1.63 12.82 2.50
N VAL A 93 2.10 12.49 3.71
CA VAL A 93 2.55 11.13 4.08
C VAL A 93 1.43 10.47 4.87
N ILE A 94 1.09 9.23 4.52
CA ILE A 94 0.04 8.45 5.16
C ILE A 94 0.57 7.03 5.39
N SER A 95 0.46 6.51 6.61
CA SER A 95 0.69 5.09 6.89
C SER A 95 -0.59 4.46 7.42
N PRO A 96 -1.25 3.56 6.65
CA PRO A 96 -2.42 2.87 7.13
C PRO A 96 -2.10 1.92 8.27
N ARG A 97 -2.91 1.95 9.33
CA ARG A 97 -2.83 0.98 10.44
C ARG A 97 -3.68 -0.23 10.10
N ILE A 98 -3.04 -1.27 9.57
CA ILE A 98 -3.68 -2.57 9.31
C ILE A 98 -3.58 -3.42 10.58
N ALA A 99 -4.26 -2.96 11.64
CA ALA A 99 -4.26 -3.61 12.94
C ALA A 99 -4.96 -4.98 12.90
N SER A 100 -4.51 -5.89 13.75
CA SER A 100 -5.06 -7.24 13.82
C SER A 100 -5.08 -7.79 15.23
N ALA A 101 -6.27 -8.15 15.69
CA ALA A 101 -6.54 -8.93 16.88
C ALA A 101 -7.26 -10.24 16.52
N SER A 102 -6.92 -10.87 15.39
CA SER A 102 -7.59 -12.08 14.89
C SER A 102 -7.10 -13.39 15.54
N GLY A 103 -6.32 -13.32 16.62
CA GLY A 103 -5.80 -14.46 17.36
C GLY A 103 -4.39 -14.91 16.97
N GLY A 104 -3.84 -15.88 17.69
CA GLY A 104 -2.47 -16.36 17.46
C GLY A 104 -1.42 -15.27 17.75
N THR A 105 -0.63 -14.89 16.75
CA THR A 105 0.35 -13.79 16.82
C THR A 105 -0.26 -12.42 16.47
N CYS A 106 -1.54 -12.39 16.09
CA CYS A 106 -2.31 -11.19 15.81
C CYS A 106 -2.99 -10.69 17.09
N ARG A 107 -2.28 -9.85 17.88
CA ARG A 107 -2.71 -9.42 19.23
C ARG A 107 -2.64 -7.90 19.44
N ASP A 108 -2.82 -7.13 18.38
CA ASP A 108 -2.76 -5.68 18.48
C ASP A 108 -3.91 -5.18 19.36
N LYS A 109 -3.67 -4.15 20.18
CA LYS A 109 -4.74 -3.48 20.91
C LYS A 109 -5.58 -2.68 19.91
N LEU A 110 -6.89 -2.92 19.91
CA LEU A 110 -7.86 -2.24 19.08
C LEU A 110 -8.67 -1.25 19.91
N ALA A 111 -8.99 -0.09 19.31
CA ALA A 111 -10.02 0.78 19.82
C ALA A 111 -11.42 0.21 19.53
N GLU A 112 -12.42 0.69 20.26
CA GLU A 112 -13.81 0.32 19.97
C GLU A 112 -14.19 0.74 18.54
N GLY A 113 -14.78 -0.21 17.79
CA GLY A 113 -15.15 -0.03 16.39
C GLY A 113 -14.00 -0.13 15.38
N GLU A 114 -12.75 -0.27 15.82
CA GLU A 114 -11.61 -0.47 14.93
C GLU A 114 -11.68 -1.86 14.25
N ILE A 115 -11.38 -1.87 12.96
CA ILE A 115 -11.37 -3.09 12.16
C ILE A 115 -10.14 -3.93 12.55
N SER A 116 -10.40 -5.19 12.87
CA SER A 116 -9.40 -6.23 13.02
C SER A 116 -9.21 -6.91 11.67
N TRP A 117 -8.08 -6.70 11.01
CA TRP A 117 -7.75 -7.37 9.76
C TRP A 117 -7.24 -8.78 10.03
N THR A 118 -7.46 -9.75 9.13
CA THR A 118 -6.85 -11.08 9.28
C THR A 118 -5.33 -10.96 9.03
N CYS A 119 -4.47 -11.45 9.94
CA CYS A 119 -3.00 -11.32 9.78
C CYS A 119 -2.22 -12.62 9.50
N SER A 120 -2.89 -13.77 9.49
CA SER A 120 -2.28 -15.07 9.20
C SER A 120 -3.11 -15.91 8.23
N GLY A 121 -2.49 -16.95 7.68
CA GLY A 121 -3.14 -17.90 6.77
C GLY A 121 -3.18 -17.44 5.31
N GLY A 122 -3.94 -18.18 4.50
CA GLY A 122 -4.04 -17.98 3.04
C GLY A 122 -4.69 -16.67 2.59
N GLN A 123 -5.47 -16.04 3.49
CA GLN A 123 -6.40 -14.94 3.18
C GLN A 123 -6.22 -13.76 4.14
N ASP A 124 -4.97 -13.42 4.43
CA ASP A 124 -4.63 -12.29 5.28
C ASP A 124 -4.53 -10.96 4.53
N TRP A 125 -4.30 -9.89 5.28
CA TRP A 125 -4.28 -8.52 4.79
C TRP A 125 -3.29 -8.27 3.65
N ARG A 126 -2.20 -9.04 3.55
CA ARG A 126 -1.20 -8.89 2.48
C ARG A 126 -1.77 -9.18 1.10
N GLY A 127 -2.84 -9.98 1.02
CA GLY A 127 -3.48 -10.40 -0.22
C GLY A 127 -4.85 -9.79 -0.48
N GLY A 128 -5.24 -8.73 0.24
CA GLY A 128 -6.62 -8.24 0.16
C GLY A 128 -7.61 -9.13 0.93
N GLY A 129 -7.14 -9.77 2.00
CA GLY A 129 -7.94 -10.65 2.85
C GLY A 129 -9.05 -9.92 3.61
N ARG A 130 -10.05 -10.70 4.05
CA ARG A 130 -11.22 -10.22 4.79
C ARG A 130 -10.87 -9.66 6.17
N ALA A 131 -11.61 -8.65 6.61
CA ALA A 131 -11.64 -8.28 8.00
C ALA A 131 -12.21 -9.42 8.87
N HIS A 132 -11.66 -9.56 10.06
CA HIS A 132 -12.08 -10.56 11.05
C HIS A 132 -13.40 -10.16 11.72
N ASN A 133 -13.60 -8.85 11.97
CA ASN A 133 -14.75 -8.31 12.72
C ASN A 133 -15.64 -7.34 11.90
N ALA A 134 -15.53 -7.36 10.57
CA ALA A 134 -16.37 -6.54 9.68
C ALA A 134 -16.65 -7.29 8.37
N LYS A 135 -17.89 -7.73 8.17
CA LYS A 135 -18.27 -8.57 7.03
C LYS A 135 -18.22 -7.76 5.72
N GLY A 136 -17.70 -8.37 4.66
CA GLY A 136 -17.68 -7.76 3.33
C GLY A 136 -16.60 -6.70 3.12
N LEU A 137 -15.79 -6.40 4.14
CA LEU A 137 -14.63 -5.53 4.02
C LEU A 137 -13.34 -6.35 3.85
N TYR A 138 -12.50 -5.86 2.96
CA TYR A 138 -11.19 -6.40 2.64
C TYR A 138 -10.12 -5.35 2.89
N SER A 139 -8.92 -5.80 3.26
CA SER A 139 -7.79 -4.89 3.57
C SER A 139 -7.43 -3.91 2.44
N PHE A 140 -7.68 -4.29 1.19
CA PHE A 140 -7.49 -3.40 0.04
C PHE A 140 -8.53 -2.27 -0.03
N ASP A 141 -9.73 -2.44 0.56
CA ASP A 141 -10.74 -1.39 0.63
C ASP A 141 -10.27 -0.19 1.46
N LEU A 142 -9.39 -0.41 2.45
CA LEU A 142 -8.77 0.67 3.23
C LEU A 142 -7.94 1.59 2.35
N VAL A 143 -7.09 1.01 1.51
CA VAL A 143 -6.23 1.80 0.62
C VAL A 143 -7.06 2.40 -0.51
N ASP A 144 -8.07 1.69 -1.03
CA ASP A 144 -9.04 2.25 -1.97
C ASP A 144 -9.67 3.54 -1.43
N GLU A 145 -10.11 3.55 -0.17
CA GLU A 145 -10.72 4.73 0.45
C GLU A 145 -9.71 5.86 0.68
N ILE A 146 -8.48 5.56 1.07
CA ILE A 146 -7.41 6.57 1.18
C ILE A 146 -7.15 7.22 -0.18
N LEU A 147 -7.04 6.42 -1.24
CA LEU A 147 -6.83 6.93 -2.60
C LEU A 147 -7.99 7.81 -3.07
N ARG A 148 -9.25 7.41 -2.80
CA ARG A 148 -10.42 8.24 -3.13
C ARG A 148 -10.40 9.57 -2.37
N LYS A 149 -10.05 9.57 -1.08
CA LYS A 149 -9.94 10.80 -0.29
C LYS A 149 -8.85 11.73 -0.80
N LEU A 150 -7.70 11.18 -1.19
CA LEU A 150 -6.60 11.93 -1.81
C LEU A 150 -7.01 12.53 -3.17
N ALA A 151 -7.83 11.83 -3.95
CA ALA A 151 -8.26 12.29 -5.26
C ALA A 151 -9.33 13.40 -5.25
N ARG A 152 -9.81 13.82 -4.07
CA ARG A 152 -10.78 14.90 -3.92
C ARG A 152 -10.14 16.26 -4.22
N ARG A 153 -10.45 16.83 -5.39
CA ARG A 153 -9.87 18.11 -5.85
C ARG A 153 -10.31 19.31 -5.01
N GLU A 154 -11.44 19.21 -4.32
CA GLU A 154 -11.88 20.20 -3.33
C GLU A 154 -11.01 20.21 -2.07
N VAL A 155 -10.31 19.10 -1.77
CA VAL A 155 -9.36 19.00 -0.66
C VAL A 155 -7.93 19.24 -1.15
N PHE A 156 -7.50 18.54 -2.19
CA PHE A 156 -6.13 18.61 -2.73
C PHE A 156 -6.15 19.00 -4.22
N PRO A 157 -6.43 20.29 -4.54
CA PRO A 157 -6.63 20.73 -5.93
C PRO A 157 -5.39 20.57 -6.81
N ASN A 158 -4.19 20.61 -6.20
CA ASN A 158 -2.91 20.57 -6.89
C ASN A 158 -2.21 19.21 -6.82
N LEU A 159 -2.87 18.15 -6.33
CA LEU A 159 -2.28 16.82 -6.23
C LEU A 159 -1.99 16.25 -7.62
N LYS A 160 -0.72 15.93 -7.89
CA LYS A 160 -0.21 15.48 -9.20
C LYS A 160 0.05 13.97 -9.25
N VAL A 161 0.37 13.35 -8.12
CA VAL A 161 0.74 11.94 -8.06
C VAL A 161 0.48 11.34 -6.68
N ILE A 162 0.06 10.09 -6.65
CA ILE A 162 0.00 9.27 -5.45
C ILE A 162 1.01 8.12 -5.59
N VAL A 163 1.88 7.94 -4.61
CA VAL A 163 2.80 6.81 -4.53
C VAL A 163 2.33 5.88 -3.41
N VAL A 164 2.06 4.62 -3.73
CA VAL A 164 1.81 3.56 -2.76
C VAL A 164 3.07 2.72 -2.67
N THR A 165 3.72 2.72 -1.51
CA THR A 165 4.94 1.94 -1.28
C THR A 165 4.77 0.99 -0.11
N GLY A 166 5.51 -0.12 -0.11
CA GLY A 166 5.60 -0.98 1.06
C GLY A 166 6.85 -1.82 1.07
N HIS A 167 7.33 -2.16 2.27
CA HIS A 167 8.51 -3.00 2.47
C HIS A 167 8.14 -4.34 3.13
N SER A 168 8.81 -5.42 2.73
CA SER A 168 8.58 -6.76 3.27
C SER A 168 7.12 -7.22 3.08
N ALA A 169 6.35 -7.46 4.14
CA ALA A 169 4.91 -7.74 4.01
C ALA A 169 4.13 -6.58 3.36
N GLY A 170 4.57 -5.33 3.53
CA GLY A 170 4.01 -4.18 2.83
C GLY A 170 4.32 -4.20 1.34
N GLY A 171 5.50 -4.72 0.95
CA GLY A 171 5.83 -4.94 -0.46
C GLY A 171 4.92 -6.01 -1.07
N GLN A 172 4.63 -7.07 -0.29
CA GLN A 172 3.69 -8.11 -0.72
C GLN A 172 2.30 -7.52 -1.00
N PHE A 173 1.82 -6.69 -0.07
CA PHE A 173 0.58 -5.94 -0.22
C PHE A 173 0.60 -5.06 -1.46
N THR A 174 1.61 -4.20 -1.59
CA THR A 174 1.69 -3.22 -2.68
C THR A 174 1.72 -3.89 -4.06
N ASN A 175 2.46 -4.98 -4.23
CA ASN A 175 2.50 -5.75 -5.48
C ASN A 175 1.12 -6.31 -5.85
N ARG A 176 0.43 -6.94 -4.90
CA ARG A 176 -0.90 -7.53 -5.13
C ARG A 176 -1.97 -6.46 -5.30
N TYR A 177 -1.85 -5.35 -4.59
CA TYR A 177 -2.75 -4.20 -4.70
C TYR A 177 -2.59 -3.51 -6.06
N ALA A 178 -1.35 -3.34 -6.55
CA ALA A 178 -1.08 -2.84 -7.89
C ALA A 178 -1.70 -3.72 -8.99
N ALA A 179 -1.81 -5.03 -8.79
CA ALA A 179 -2.55 -5.89 -9.73
C ALA A 179 -4.08 -5.78 -9.54
N ALA A 180 -4.56 -5.81 -8.29
CA ALA A 180 -5.97 -6.06 -7.99
C ALA A 180 -6.84 -4.80 -7.93
N ASN A 181 -6.32 -3.66 -7.48
CA ASN A 181 -7.17 -2.51 -7.18
C ASN A 181 -7.92 -2.04 -8.44
N ARG A 182 -9.18 -1.67 -8.25
CA ARG A 182 -10.07 -1.21 -9.33
C ARG A 182 -10.27 0.30 -9.36
N VAL A 183 -9.77 1.02 -8.35
CA VAL A 183 -10.05 2.44 -8.16
C VAL A 183 -9.14 3.36 -8.95
N GLU A 184 -7.89 2.96 -9.24
CA GLU A 184 -6.92 3.86 -9.86
C GLU A 184 -7.44 4.55 -11.13
N LYS A 185 -8.11 3.78 -11.99
CA LYS A 185 -8.67 4.29 -13.27
C LYS A 185 -9.68 5.43 -13.06
N SER A 186 -10.37 5.48 -11.92
CA SER A 186 -11.38 6.50 -11.62
C SER A 186 -10.84 7.69 -10.83
N LEU A 187 -9.57 7.67 -10.38
CA LEU A 187 -9.04 8.74 -9.52
C LEU A 187 -8.72 10.03 -10.30
N GLY A 188 -8.45 9.93 -11.60
CA GLY A 188 -8.01 11.06 -12.41
C GLY A 188 -6.66 11.66 -11.95
N ILE A 189 -5.88 10.92 -11.16
CA ILE A 189 -4.55 11.25 -10.67
C ILE A 189 -3.67 10.00 -10.87
N PRO A 190 -2.47 10.12 -11.47
CA PRO A 190 -1.53 9.01 -11.59
C PRO A 190 -1.19 8.36 -10.25
N VAL A 191 -1.23 7.02 -10.21
CA VAL A 191 -0.76 6.24 -9.06
C VAL A 191 0.48 5.45 -9.46
N LYS A 192 1.50 5.50 -8.61
CA LYS A 192 2.74 4.73 -8.75
C LYS A 192 2.89 3.76 -7.60
N TYR A 193 3.49 2.61 -7.85
CA TYR A 193 3.67 1.55 -6.87
C TYR A 193 5.15 1.26 -6.67
N VAL A 194 5.63 1.28 -5.42
CA VAL A 194 7.02 0.92 -5.10
C VAL A 194 7.01 -0.31 -4.19
N VAL A 195 7.42 -1.44 -4.74
CA VAL A 195 7.43 -2.76 -4.10
C VAL A 195 8.83 -3.06 -3.60
N SER A 196 9.02 -3.06 -2.27
CA SER A 196 10.36 -3.21 -1.68
C SER A 196 10.53 -4.52 -0.91
N ASN A 197 11.50 -5.33 -1.30
CA ASN A 197 11.88 -6.60 -0.65
C ASN A 197 10.70 -7.49 -0.16
N PRO A 198 9.64 -7.72 -0.95
CA PRO A 198 8.59 -8.63 -0.52
C PRO A 198 9.12 -10.06 -0.38
N SER A 199 8.59 -10.79 0.60
CA SER A 199 8.93 -12.21 0.73
C SER A 199 8.31 -13.05 -0.38
N THR A 200 7.29 -12.55 -1.08
CA THR A 200 6.62 -13.26 -2.19
C THR A 200 5.99 -12.26 -3.16
N TYR A 201 5.98 -12.63 -4.43
CA TYR A 201 5.40 -11.87 -5.53
C TYR A 201 4.17 -12.59 -6.09
N LEU A 202 3.25 -11.81 -6.67
CA LEU A 202 2.17 -12.33 -7.48
C LEU A 202 2.72 -12.73 -8.86
N TYR A 203 2.83 -14.03 -9.12
CA TYR A 203 3.11 -14.50 -10.48
C TYR A 203 1.86 -14.41 -11.35
N LEU A 204 2.06 -14.08 -12.63
CA LEU A 204 0.98 -13.90 -13.60
C LEU A 204 0.52 -15.22 -14.25
N ASP A 205 1.18 -16.32 -13.96
CA ASP A 205 0.83 -17.69 -14.33
C ASP A 205 1.55 -18.74 -13.46
N GLY A 206 1.36 -20.02 -13.80
CA GLY A 206 1.96 -21.17 -13.12
C GLY A 206 3.39 -21.51 -13.53
N THR A 207 4.08 -20.65 -14.29
CA THR A 207 5.48 -20.88 -14.66
C THR A 207 6.43 -20.38 -13.57
N ARG A 208 7.57 -21.03 -13.41
CA ARG A 208 8.65 -20.62 -12.51
C ARG A 208 9.99 -20.74 -13.22
N LEU A 209 10.96 -19.97 -12.77
CA LEU A 209 12.35 -20.21 -13.16
C LEU A 209 12.82 -21.55 -12.56
N PRO A 210 13.70 -22.28 -13.27
CA PRO A 210 14.39 -23.44 -12.73
C PRO A 210 15.08 -23.16 -11.38
N GLY A 211 15.22 -24.16 -10.51
CA GLY A 211 15.89 -23.98 -9.22
C GLY A 211 17.39 -23.69 -9.32
N ASP A 212 18.01 -24.03 -10.45
CA ASP A 212 19.39 -23.71 -10.83
C ASP A 212 19.52 -22.39 -11.61
N ALA A 213 18.42 -21.65 -11.79
CA ALA A 213 18.46 -20.30 -12.35
C ALA A 213 19.19 -19.34 -11.40
N THR A 214 19.97 -18.43 -11.98
CA THR A 214 20.67 -17.35 -11.29
C THR A 214 20.21 -16.04 -11.88
N CYS A 215 19.88 -15.06 -11.03
CA CYS A 215 19.36 -13.76 -11.44
C CYS A 215 20.32 -12.64 -11.07
N SER A 216 20.38 -11.62 -11.91
CA SER A 216 21.10 -10.37 -11.69
C SER A 216 20.27 -9.20 -12.23
N ALA A 217 20.75 -7.96 -12.04
CA ALA A 217 20.15 -6.78 -12.66
C ALA A 217 20.08 -6.85 -14.21
N LYS A 218 20.81 -7.77 -14.85
CA LYS A 218 20.80 -7.98 -16.31
C LYS A 218 19.83 -9.08 -16.77
N GLY A 219 19.11 -9.72 -15.85
CA GLY A 219 18.21 -10.83 -16.12
C GLY A 219 18.64 -12.13 -15.44
N CYS A 220 17.93 -13.22 -15.78
CA CYS A 220 18.10 -14.54 -15.18
C CYS A 220 18.59 -15.57 -16.18
N THR A 221 19.33 -16.58 -15.69
CA THR A 221 19.65 -17.78 -16.47
C THR A 221 18.45 -18.72 -16.52
N GLY A 222 18.17 -19.27 -17.70
CA GLY A 222 17.03 -20.17 -17.91
C GLY A 222 15.73 -19.46 -18.27
N GLU A 223 14.73 -20.26 -18.61
CA GLU A 223 13.43 -19.79 -19.09
C GLU A 223 12.33 -20.16 -18.11
N PHE A 224 11.30 -19.32 -18.04
CA PHE A 224 10.08 -19.63 -17.30
C PHE A 224 9.41 -20.86 -17.94
N ARG A 225 9.19 -21.89 -17.12
CA ARG A 225 8.54 -23.14 -17.52
C ARG A 225 7.58 -23.62 -16.46
N GLU A 226 6.75 -24.60 -16.79
CA GLU A 226 5.84 -25.21 -15.83
C GLU A 226 6.62 -25.67 -14.57
N TYR A 227 6.12 -25.31 -13.39
CA TYR A 227 6.81 -25.61 -12.14
C TYR A 227 7.00 -27.12 -11.96
N ASN A 228 8.26 -27.54 -11.82
CA ASN A 228 8.66 -28.95 -11.78
C ASN A 228 8.15 -29.65 -10.51
N ASP A 229 8.12 -28.96 -9.37
CA ASP A 229 7.70 -29.51 -8.08
C ASP A 229 6.22 -29.26 -7.76
N ARG A 230 5.39 -28.93 -8.77
CA ARG A 230 3.95 -28.64 -8.61
C ARG A 230 3.12 -29.76 -7.98
N ARG A 231 3.60 -31.01 -8.05
CA ARG A 231 2.93 -32.17 -7.42
C ARG A 231 3.10 -32.17 -5.90
N ASN A 232 4.26 -31.74 -5.39
CA ASN A 232 4.52 -31.65 -3.95
C ASN A 232 4.09 -30.30 -3.38
N CYS A 233 4.15 -29.23 -4.17
CA CYS A 233 3.66 -27.92 -3.80
C CYS A 233 2.40 -27.53 -4.57
N THR A 234 1.27 -28.15 -4.24
CA THR A 234 -0.01 -27.96 -4.95
C THR A 234 -0.64 -26.57 -4.77
N THR A 235 -0.09 -25.74 -3.89
CA THR A 235 -0.57 -24.38 -3.58
C THR A 235 0.28 -23.28 -4.21
N TYR A 236 1.34 -23.64 -4.96
CA TYR A 236 2.33 -22.67 -5.47
C TYR A 236 1.76 -21.53 -6.33
N ASN A 237 0.67 -21.82 -7.05
CA ASN A 237 -0.01 -20.88 -7.96
C ASN A 237 -1.33 -20.33 -7.39
N GLN A 238 -1.67 -20.62 -6.13
CA GLN A 238 -2.86 -20.04 -5.49
C GLN A 238 -2.66 -18.55 -5.21
N TRP A 239 -3.78 -17.83 -5.04
CA TRP A 239 -3.80 -16.40 -4.78
C TRP A 239 -2.83 -15.97 -3.70
N ARG A 240 -2.25 -14.79 -3.91
CA ARG A 240 -1.01 -14.26 -3.35
C ARG A 240 0.26 -14.73 -4.03
N ASN A 241 0.35 -15.96 -4.53
CA ASN A 241 1.56 -16.46 -5.20
C ASN A 241 1.33 -16.74 -6.69
N GLY A 242 0.07 -16.73 -7.13
CA GLY A 242 -0.37 -16.89 -8.51
C GLY A 242 -1.84 -16.50 -8.67
N LEU A 243 -2.48 -16.99 -9.73
CA LEU A 243 -3.84 -16.57 -10.13
C LEU A 243 -4.94 -17.63 -9.88
N ASP A 244 -4.59 -18.77 -9.28
CA ASP A 244 -5.56 -19.83 -8.96
C ASP A 244 -6.27 -19.55 -7.63
N LYS A 245 -7.49 -20.07 -7.46
CA LYS A 245 -8.26 -20.00 -6.20
C LYS A 245 -8.24 -18.59 -5.57
N LYS A 246 -8.52 -17.57 -6.40
CA LYS A 246 -8.69 -16.19 -5.95
C LYS A 246 -9.72 -16.11 -4.83
N ALA A 247 -9.45 -15.22 -3.88
CA ALA A 247 -10.31 -14.98 -2.74
C ALA A 247 -10.04 -13.57 -2.19
N GLY A 248 -10.89 -13.14 -1.26
CA GLY A 248 -10.83 -11.79 -0.74
C GLY A 248 -11.19 -10.76 -1.82
N TYR A 249 -10.56 -9.58 -1.75
CA TYR A 249 -10.78 -8.50 -2.71
C TYR A 249 -10.64 -8.94 -4.17
N ALA A 250 -9.66 -9.79 -4.46
CA ALA A 250 -9.32 -10.19 -5.83
C ALA A 250 -10.26 -11.23 -6.45
N GLU A 251 -11.19 -11.80 -5.67
CA GLU A 251 -12.20 -12.73 -6.20
C GLU A 251 -13.02 -12.10 -7.32
N LYS A 252 -13.26 -10.79 -7.24
CA LYS A 252 -14.05 -10.01 -8.21
C LYS A 252 -13.23 -9.41 -9.36
N VAL A 253 -11.95 -9.74 -9.47
CA VAL A 253 -11.05 -9.21 -10.52
C VAL A 253 -10.66 -10.37 -11.44
N SER A 254 -10.86 -10.24 -12.75
CA SER A 254 -10.49 -11.31 -13.68
C SER A 254 -8.97 -11.50 -13.74
N ASN A 255 -8.51 -12.68 -14.17
CA ASN A 255 -7.08 -12.94 -14.32
C ASN A 255 -6.46 -12.04 -15.39
N GLU A 256 -7.21 -11.76 -16.44
CA GLU A 256 -6.85 -10.87 -17.54
C GLU A 256 -6.67 -9.44 -17.02
N ASP A 257 -7.57 -8.99 -16.15
CA ASP A 257 -7.47 -7.67 -15.52
C ASP A 257 -6.27 -7.59 -14.58
N LEU A 258 -6.03 -8.61 -13.76
CA LEU A 258 -4.87 -8.67 -12.87
C LEU A 258 -3.55 -8.55 -13.64
N ARG A 259 -3.41 -9.32 -14.73
CA ARG A 259 -2.24 -9.27 -15.63
C ARG A 259 -2.09 -7.91 -16.26
N ARG A 260 -3.15 -7.42 -16.92
CA ARG A 260 -3.14 -6.14 -17.63
C ARG A 260 -2.82 -4.99 -16.69
N ASN A 261 -3.40 -4.98 -15.49
CA ASN A 261 -3.14 -3.96 -14.50
C ASN A 261 -1.67 -3.98 -14.08
N LEU A 262 -1.12 -5.13 -13.68
CA LEU A 262 0.26 -5.18 -13.19
C LEU A 262 1.29 -4.83 -14.27
N VAL A 263 1.05 -5.22 -15.53
CA VAL A 263 1.95 -4.94 -16.66
C VAL A 263 1.90 -3.48 -17.10
N ASN A 264 0.73 -2.84 -17.05
CA ASN A 264 0.54 -1.49 -17.59
C ASN A 264 0.64 -0.37 -16.53
N ARG A 265 0.68 -0.71 -15.24
CA ARG A 265 0.81 0.27 -14.14
C ARG A 265 2.28 0.60 -13.89
N ASP A 266 2.53 1.81 -13.37
CA ASP A 266 3.86 2.24 -12.99
C ASP A 266 4.27 1.55 -11.68
N VAL A 267 4.92 0.38 -11.80
CA VAL A 267 5.40 -0.45 -10.69
C VAL A 267 6.92 -0.48 -10.72
N THR A 268 7.54 0.03 -9.67
CA THR A 268 8.98 -0.05 -9.42
C THR A 268 9.26 -1.12 -8.37
N TYR A 269 10.18 -2.03 -8.67
CA TYR A 269 10.68 -3.02 -7.71
C TYR A 269 12.01 -2.53 -7.14
N LEU A 270 12.09 -2.45 -5.80
CA LEU A 270 13.29 -2.04 -5.08
C LEU A 270 13.82 -3.22 -4.27
N LEU A 271 14.98 -3.72 -4.67
CA LEU A 271 15.59 -4.92 -4.08
C LEU A 271 16.90 -4.53 -3.37
N GLY A 272 16.99 -4.85 -2.08
CA GLY A 272 18.22 -4.72 -1.32
C GLY A 272 19.15 -5.88 -1.63
N GLU A 273 20.34 -5.61 -2.15
CA GLU A 273 21.34 -6.62 -2.53
C GLU A 273 21.81 -7.50 -1.37
N LEU A 274 21.58 -7.06 -0.13
CA LEU A 274 21.93 -7.79 1.10
C LEU A 274 20.76 -8.56 1.71
N ASP A 275 19.54 -8.51 1.14
CA ASP A 275 18.38 -9.31 1.60
C ASP A 275 18.44 -10.75 1.06
N THR A 276 19.55 -11.41 1.35
CA THR A 276 19.93 -12.74 0.82
C THR A 276 19.82 -13.83 1.87
N LEU A 277 19.59 -13.48 3.14
CA LEU A 277 19.46 -14.41 4.25
C LEU A 277 17.99 -14.63 4.63
N PRO A 278 17.56 -15.88 4.91
CA PRO A 278 16.19 -16.22 5.29
C PRO A 278 15.91 -15.85 6.76
N LEU A 279 16.13 -14.59 7.11
CA LEU A 279 15.97 -14.07 8.47
C LEU A 279 14.62 -13.35 8.63
N PHE A 280 14.16 -13.31 9.89
CA PHE A 280 13.04 -12.53 10.43
C PHE A 280 11.89 -12.21 9.45
N GLY A 281 10.75 -12.88 9.62
CA GLY A 281 9.57 -12.64 8.77
C GLY A 281 9.75 -13.11 7.32
N PHE A 282 10.64 -14.08 7.10
CA PHE A 282 10.84 -14.76 5.83
C PHE A 282 9.76 -15.83 5.62
N ASP A 283 9.14 -15.83 4.45
CA ASP A 283 8.19 -16.86 4.03
C ASP A 283 8.96 -18.04 3.41
N ASN A 284 9.00 -19.15 4.15
CA ASN A 284 9.62 -20.41 3.75
C ASN A 284 8.58 -21.47 3.33
N THR A 285 7.32 -21.08 3.13
CA THR A 285 6.30 -22.00 2.63
C THR A 285 6.65 -22.44 1.20
N CYS A 286 6.16 -23.62 0.79
CA CYS A 286 6.48 -24.12 -0.55
C CYS A 286 6.10 -23.14 -1.68
N PRO A 287 4.98 -22.39 -1.64
CA PRO A 287 4.69 -21.40 -2.68
C PRO A 287 5.69 -20.26 -2.75
N ALA A 288 6.26 -19.87 -1.61
CA ALA A 288 7.29 -18.84 -1.53
C ALA A 288 8.64 -19.36 -2.03
N MET A 289 9.00 -20.58 -1.65
CA MET A 289 10.24 -21.23 -2.10
C MET A 289 10.22 -21.54 -3.60
N ALA A 290 9.05 -21.75 -4.20
CA ALA A 290 8.88 -21.87 -5.65
C ALA A 290 9.31 -20.60 -6.43
N GLN A 291 9.46 -19.45 -5.75
CA GLN A 291 9.85 -18.18 -6.34
C GLN A 291 11.34 -17.89 -6.20
N GLY A 292 12.08 -18.65 -5.38
CA GLY A 292 13.51 -18.45 -5.16
C GLY A 292 13.94 -18.59 -3.69
N PRO A 293 15.25 -18.71 -3.46
CA PRO A 293 15.82 -19.06 -2.15
C PRO A 293 15.81 -17.92 -1.11
N ASN A 294 15.78 -16.66 -1.53
CA ASN A 294 15.79 -15.48 -0.67
C ASN A 294 15.01 -14.32 -1.31
N ARG A 295 14.83 -13.20 -0.60
CA ARG A 295 14.00 -12.09 -1.10
C ARG A 295 14.61 -11.42 -2.33
N LEU A 296 15.94 -11.31 -2.38
CA LEU A 296 16.65 -10.79 -3.55
C LEU A 296 16.40 -11.64 -4.81
N ALA A 297 16.56 -12.95 -4.72
CA ALA A 297 16.39 -13.86 -5.88
C ALA A 297 14.94 -13.99 -6.35
N ARG A 298 13.97 -13.61 -5.51
CA ARG A 298 12.53 -13.66 -5.83
C ARG A 298 12.06 -12.45 -6.65
N GLY A 299 12.76 -11.32 -6.58
CA GLY A 299 12.45 -10.09 -7.29
C GLY A 299 13.24 -9.96 -8.58
#